data_AF-A0A521XU15-F1
#
_entry.id   AF-A0A521XU15-F1
#
_cell.length_a   1.000
_cell.length_b   1.000
_cell.length_c   1.000
_cell.angle_alpha   90.00
_cell.angle_beta   90.00
_cell.angle_gamma   90.00
#
_symmetry.space_group_name_H-M   'P 1'
#
loop_
_entity.id
_entity.type
_entity.pdbx_description
1 polymer ?
#
loop_
_entity_poly.entity_id
_entity_poly.type
_entity_poly.pdbx_seq_one_letter_code
_entity_poly.pdbx_strand_id
1 'polypeptide(L)'
;MATTDFDPNDTPAPLPRDGLITLTHVIYGLHAFSALTGLLSSALIVTAFLSGWPSIIAVILNYVKRSDVRGTWLDSHFGWQIRTFWFALLFFVAGGIAFVTVLGIPIAIVVWICTGIWVLYRIVRGWMGLAEKKAMPL
;
A
#
# COMPACT_ATOMS: atom_id res chain seq x y z
N MET A 1 41.21 -51.04 0.50
CA MET A 1 41.39 -49.88 1.40
C MET A 1 42.05 -48.78 0.56
N ALA A 2 41.42 -47.61 0.40
CA ALA A 2 42.05 -46.38 -0.10
C ALA A 2 41.16 -45.20 0.36
N THR A 3 41.50 -44.32 1.33
CA THR A 3 42.56 -43.28 1.46
C THR A 3 42.36 -42.08 0.53
N THR A 4 41.85 -40.97 1.07
CA THR A 4 41.77 -39.64 0.44
C THR A 4 43.00 -38.82 0.86
N ASP A 5 44.00 -38.78 0.00
CA ASP A 5 45.10 -37.83 0.13
C ASP A 5 44.60 -36.45 -0.30
N PHE A 6 44.64 -35.53 0.66
CA PHE A 6 44.71 -34.10 0.41
C PHE A 6 45.84 -33.87 -0.60
N ASP A 7 45.47 -33.61 -1.85
CA ASP A 7 46.43 -33.23 -2.87
C ASP A 7 46.26 -31.73 -3.16
N PRO A 8 47.36 -30.97 -3.25
CA PRO A 8 47.41 -29.61 -3.80
C PRO A 8 46.67 -29.38 -5.13
N ASN A 9 46.18 -30.44 -5.78
CA ASN A 9 45.24 -30.44 -6.90
C ASN A 9 43.79 -30.04 -6.55
N ASP A 10 43.52 -29.46 -5.36
CA ASP A 10 42.26 -28.81 -5.00
C ASP A 10 41.91 -27.77 -6.08
N THR A 11 41.26 -28.25 -7.13
CA THR A 11 41.09 -27.53 -8.38
C THR A 11 39.87 -26.66 -8.15
N PRO A 12 40.00 -25.33 -8.25
CA PRO A 12 38.88 -24.43 -7.99
C PRO A 12 37.67 -24.94 -8.78
N ALA A 13 36.54 -25.12 -8.08
CA ALA A 13 35.32 -25.62 -8.69
C ALA A 13 35.08 -24.88 -10.02
N PRO A 14 34.72 -25.59 -11.11
CA PRO A 14 34.64 -24.98 -12.43
C PRO A 14 33.77 -23.73 -12.38
N LEU A 15 34.30 -22.59 -12.82
CA LEU A 15 33.53 -21.35 -12.84
C LEU A 15 32.28 -21.59 -13.70
N PRO A 16 31.07 -21.32 -13.18
CA PRO A 16 29.84 -21.51 -13.94
C PRO A 16 29.92 -20.69 -15.22
N ARG A 17 29.30 -21.19 -16.29
CA ARG A 17 29.22 -20.44 -17.56
C ARG A 17 28.64 -19.05 -17.29
N ASP A 18 29.25 -18.01 -17.84
CA ASP A 18 28.88 -16.60 -17.58
C ASP A 18 27.39 -16.31 -17.81
N GLY A 19 26.76 -17.02 -18.75
CA GLY A 19 25.32 -16.95 -19.00
C GLY A 19 24.45 -17.39 -17.81
N LEU A 20 24.88 -18.38 -17.04
CA LEU A 20 24.16 -18.86 -15.85
C LEU A 20 24.35 -17.92 -14.65
N ILE A 21 25.52 -17.29 -14.54
CA ILE A 21 25.78 -16.25 -13.53
C ILE A 21 24.91 -15.02 -13.82
N THR A 22 24.85 -14.59 -15.08
CA THR A 22 24.01 -13.47 -15.52
C THR A 22 22.52 -13.77 -15.32
N LEU A 23 22.08 -14.98 -15.68
CA LEU A 23 20.70 -15.42 -15.45
C LEU A 23 20.33 -15.43 -13.96
N THR A 24 21.25 -15.81 -13.08
CA THR A 24 21.02 -15.82 -11.63
C THR A 24 20.92 -14.41 -11.05
N HIS A 25 21.67 -13.44 -11.57
CA HIS A 25 21.52 -12.02 -11.20
C HIS A 25 20.18 -11.45 -11.66
N VAL A 26 19.72 -11.84 -12.85
CA VAL A 26 18.38 -11.48 -13.35
C VAL A 26 17.31 -12.02 -12.40
N ILE A 27 17.42 -13.29 -11.99
CA ILE A 27 16.47 -13.92 -11.05
C ILE A 27 16.48 -13.22 -9.67
N TYR A 28 17.66 -12.89 -9.11
CA TYR A 28 17.74 -12.12 -7.87
C TYR A 28 17.17 -10.71 -7.99
N GLY A 29 17.39 -10.02 -9.12
CA GLY A 29 16.78 -8.71 -9.40
C GLY A 29 15.26 -8.78 -9.50
N LEU A 30 14.73 -9.84 -10.12
CA LEU A 30 13.29 -10.10 -10.20
C LEU A 30 12.66 -10.35 -8.82
N HIS A 31 13.30 -11.12 -7.94
CA HIS A 31 12.80 -11.34 -6.58
C HIS A 31 12.94 -10.10 -5.67
N ALA A 32 14.05 -9.36 -5.75
CA ALA A 32 14.24 -8.13 -4.99
C ALA A 32 13.26 -7.01 -5.42
N PHE A 33 12.97 -6.91 -6.72
CA PHE A 33 11.93 -6.01 -7.25
C PHE A 33 10.53 -6.38 -6.74
N SER A 34 10.21 -7.69 -6.71
CA SER A 34 8.94 -8.20 -6.20
C SER A 34 8.78 -7.99 -4.68
N ALA A 35 9.85 -8.10 -3.89
CA ALA A 35 9.84 -7.83 -2.45
C ALA A 35 9.76 -6.33 -2.10
N LEU A 36 10.40 -5.46 -2.89
CA LEU A 36 10.39 -4.01 -2.67
C LEU A 36 9.03 -3.37 -3.01
N THR A 37 8.36 -3.86 -4.05
CA THR A 37 7.01 -3.42 -4.41
C THR A 37 5.93 -3.87 -3.42
N GLY A 38 6.12 -5.03 -2.75
CA GLY A 38 5.27 -5.45 -1.63
C GLY A 38 5.42 -4.60 -0.35
N LEU A 39 6.52 -3.84 -0.20
CA LEU A 39 6.88 -3.12 1.02
C LEU A 39 6.53 -1.62 0.99
N LEU A 40 6.35 -0.98 -0.17
CA LEU A 40 6.15 0.48 -0.26
C LEU A 40 4.67 0.90 -0.06
N SER A 41 4.22 0.64 1.16
CA SER A 41 3.60 1.56 2.14
C SER A 41 2.27 2.24 1.84
N SER A 42 1.93 2.64 0.62
CA SER A 42 0.63 3.28 0.36
C SER A 42 -0.53 2.28 0.32
N ALA A 43 -0.31 1.07 -0.19
CA ALA A 43 -1.25 -0.04 -0.06
C ALA A 43 -1.46 -0.44 1.42
N LEU A 44 -0.41 -0.40 2.23
CA LEU A 44 -0.52 -0.59 3.69
C LEU A 44 -1.26 0.55 4.37
N ILE A 45 -1.07 1.81 3.96
CA ILE A 45 -1.82 2.95 4.48
C ILE A 45 -3.32 2.76 4.23
N VAL A 46 -3.73 2.42 3.00
CA VAL A 46 -5.14 2.18 2.68
C VAL A 46 -5.68 0.96 3.42
N THR A 47 -4.91 -0.12 3.47
CA THR A 47 -5.31 -1.34 4.19
C THR A 47 -5.51 -1.04 5.67
N ALA A 48 -4.50 -0.48 6.35
CA ALA A 48 -4.59 -0.11 7.76
C ALA A 48 -5.69 0.93 8.03
N PHE A 49 -5.89 1.87 7.12
CA PHE A 49 -6.98 2.85 7.20
C PHE A 49 -8.35 2.21 7.03
N LEU A 50 -8.53 1.17 6.21
CA LEU A 50 -9.85 0.56 6.02
C LEU A 50 -10.15 -0.58 7.01
N SER A 51 -9.13 -1.36 7.37
CA SER A 51 -9.28 -2.54 8.23
C SER A 51 -8.97 -2.26 9.69
N GLY A 52 -8.38 -1.11 10.01
CA GLY A 52 -8.13 -0.70 11.38
C GLY A 52 -9.43 -0.34 12.10
N TRP A 53 -9.64 -0.94 13.28
CA TRP A 53 -10.75 -0.60 14.17
C TRP A 53 -10.94 0.92 14.39
N PRO A 54 -9.90 1.79 14.42
CA PRO A 54 -10.12 3.22 14.62
C PRO A 54 -10.89 3.89 13.48
N SER A 55 -10.70 3.46 12.24
CA SER A 55 -11.34 4.08 11.07
C SER A 55 -12.82 3.69 10.95
N ILE A 56 -13.12 2.43 11.27
CA ILE A 56 -14.51 1.96 11.37
C ILE A 56 -15.25 2.74 12.46
N ILE A 57 -14.64 2.91 13.63
CA ILE A 57 -15.22 3.76 14.68
C ILE A 57 -15.38 5.20 14.19
N ALA A 58 -14.39 5.78 13.52
CA ALA A 58 -14.44 7.16 13.03
C ALA A 58 -15.60 7.37 12.05
N VAL A 59 -15.80 6.48 11.06
CA VAL A 59 -16.92 6.63 10.10
C VAL A 59 -18.27 6.42 10.79
N ILE A 60 -18.39 5.50 11.74
CA ILE A 60 -19.61 5.32 12.55
C ILE A 60 -19.91 6.58 13.34
N LEU A 61 -18.93 7.14 14.05
CA LEU A 61 -19.09 8.38 14.81
C LEU A 61 -19.51 9.53 13.90
N ASN A 62 -18.94 9.65 12.71
CA ASN A 62 -19.34 10.66 11.75
C ASN A 62 -20.81 10.55 11.32
N TYR A 63 -21.35 9.34 11.22
CA TYR A 63 -22.78 9.16 10.92
C TYR A 63 -23.65 9.44 12.15
N VAL A 64 -23.30 8.85 13.31
CA VAL A 64 -24.08 8.98 14.55
C VAL A 64 -24.12 10.42 15.05
N LYS A 65 -23.01 11.16 14.95
CA LYS A 65 -22.87 12.54 15.41
C LYS A 65 -23.14 13.59 14.33
N ARG A 66 -23.54 13.17 13.13
CA ARG A 66 -23.82 14.07 12.01
C ARG A 66 -24.88 15.12 12.36
N SER A 67 -25.93 14.72 13.08
CA SER A 67 -27.03 15.61 13.49
C SER A 67 -26.56 16.77 14.36
N ASP A 68 -25.60 16.50 15.24
CA ASP A 68 -25.15 17.42 16.28
C ASP A 68 -24.32 18.58 15.69
N VAL A 69 -23.74 18.38 14.50
CA VAL A 69 -22.89 19.36 13.82
C VAL A 69 -23.57 20.06 12.64
N ARG A 70 -24.85 19.75 12.36
CA ARG A 70 -25.61 20.35 11.25
C ARG A 70 -25.67 21.87 11.35
N GLY A 71 -25.57 22.54 10.20
CA GLY A 71 -25.58 24.00 10.14
C GLY A 71 -24.28 24.66 10.61
N THR A 72 -23.26 23.88 10.96
CA THR A 72 -21.92 24.38 11.30
C THR A 72 -20.90 24.01 10.23
N TRP A 73 -19.72 24.64 10.28
CA TRP A 73 -18.59 24.29 9.41
C TRP A 73 -18.07 22.85 9.65
N LEU A 74 -18.41 22.22 10.78
CA LEU A 74 -18.04 20.83 11.07
C LEU A 74 -18.85 19.81 10.25
N ASP A 75 -20.08 20.12 9.83
CA ASP A 75 -20.87 19.23 8.96
C ASP A 75 -20.12 18.92 7.64
N SER A 76 -19.42 19.93 7.10
CA SER A 76 -18.57 19.74 5.93
C SER A 76 -17.36 18.84 6.18
N HIS A 77 -16.78 18.86 7.39
CA HIS A 77 -15.69 17.96 7.77
C HIS A 77 -16.16 16.52 7.92
N PHE A 78 -17.32 16.32 8.55
CA PHE A 78 -17.94 15.01 8.68
C PHE A 78 -18.24 14.43 7.29
N GLY A 79 -18.81 15.24 6.39
CA GLY A 79 -19.01 14.86 4.99
C GLY A 79 -17.71 14.57 4.24
N TRP A 80 -16.64 15.33 4.49
CA TRP A 80 -15.32 15.11 3.90
C TRP A 80 -14.70 13.77 4.33
N GLN A 81 -14.78 13.46 5.63
CA GLN A 81 -14.25 12.22 6.20
C GLN A 81 -15.04 11.00 5.72
N ILE A 82 -16.39 11.07 5.74
CA ILE A 82 -17.27 10.01 5.22
C ILE A 82 -16.97 9.71 3.75
N ARG A 83 -16.89 10.75 2.89
CA ARG A 83 -16.54 10.55 1.47
C ARG A 83 -15.15 9.95 1.30
N THR A 84 -14.18 10.38 2.11
CA THR A 84 -12.81 9.83 2.06
C THR A 84 -12.81 8.33 2.37
N PHE A 85 -13.56 7.89 3.38
CA PHE A 85 -13.72 6.47 3.70
C PHE A 85 -14.32 5.68 2.54
N TRP A 86 -15.45 6.11 2.01
CA TRP A 86 -16.15 5.36 0.95
C TRP A 86 -15.39 5.34 -0.37
N PHE A 87 -14.72 6.43 -0.75
CA PHE A 87 -13.86 6.42 -1.94
C PHE A 87 -12.62 5.55 -1.73
N ALA A 88 -11.99 5.59 -0.56
CA ALA A 88 -10.88 4.69 -0.25
C ALA A 88 -11.31 3.22 -0.33
N LEU A 89 -12.48 2.88 0.24
CA LEU A 89 -13.04 1.53 0.18
C LEU A 89 -13.34 1.11 -1.27
N LEU A 90 -13.97 2.00 -2.05
CA LEU A 90 -14.27 1.76 -3.46
C LEU A 90 -13.00 1.45 -4.26
N PHE A 91 -11.98 2.29 -4.18
CA PHE A 91 -10.73 2.08 -4.91
C PHE A 91 -9.94 0.87 -4.40
N PHE A 92 -10.02 0.58 -3.11
CA PHE A 92 -9.42 -0.62 -2.54
C PHE A 92 -10.05 -1.88 -3.13
N VAL A 93 -11.39 -1.97 -3.13
CA VAL A 93 -12.14 -3.09 -3.72
C VAL A 93 -11.88 -3.17 -5.23
N ALA A 94 -11.86 -2.05 -5.95
CA ALA A 94 -11.56 -2.04 -7.39
C ALA A 94 -10.15 -2.57 -7.70
N GLY A 95 -9.14 -2.16 -6.92
CA GLY A 95 -7.80 -2.74 -7.00
C GLY A 95 -7.79 -4.23 -6.66
N GLY A 96 -8.57 -4.66 -5.66
CA GLY A 96 -8.73 -6.07 -5.30
C GLY A 96 -9.29 -6.93 -6.42
N ILE A 97 -10.27 -6.41 -7.18
CA ILE A 97 -10.82 -7.09 -8.36
C ILE A 97 -9.74 -7.26 -9.44
N ALA A 98 -8.95 -6.21 -9.71
CA ALA A 98 -7.85 -6.30 -10.67
C ALA A 98 -6.78 -7.31 -10.23
N PHE A 99 -6.47 -7.35 -8.92
CA PHE A 99 -5.46 -8.23 -8.32
C PHE A 99 -5.75 -9.73 -8.49
N VAL A 100 -7.00 -10.13 -8.76
CA VAL A 100 -7.38 -11.53 -9.02
C VAL A 100 -6.66 -12.12 -10.24
N THR A 101 -6.20 -11.28 -11.17
CA THR A 101 -5.52 -11.71 -12.39
C THR A 101 -4.05 -11.30 -12.40
N VAL A 102 -3.16 -12.14 -12.94
CA VAL A 102 -1.72 -11.84 -13.03
C VAL A 102 -1.44 -10.53 -13.78
N LEU A 103 -2.21 -10.25 -14.84
CA LEU A 103 -2.10 -9.00 -15.60
C LEU A 103 -2.63 -7.78 -14.84
N GLY A 104 -3.57 -7.97 -13.92
CA GLY A 104 -4.17 -6.89 -13.13
C GLY A 104 -3.41 -6.57 -11.83
N ILE A 105 -2.44 -7.40 -11.42
CA ILE A 105 -1.59 -7.14 -10.24
C ILE A 105 -0.86 -5.78 -10.34
N PRO A 106 -0.16 -5.43 -11.44
CA PRO A 106 0.49 -4.12 -11.55
C PRO A 106 -0.50 -2.96 -11.46
N ILE A 107 -1.70 -3.12 -12.03
CA ILE A 107 -2.77 -2.11 -12.00
C ILE A 107 -3.28 -1.93 -10.57
N ALA A 108 -3.53 -3.03 -9.85
CA ALA A 108 -3.97 -3.02 -8.46
C ALA A 108 -2.98 -2.29 -7.56
N ILE A 109 -1.68 -2.56 -7.72
CA ILE A 109 -0.62 -1.90 -6.97
C ILE A 109 -0.64 -0.38 -7.20
N VAL A 110 -0.70 0.07 -8.45
CA VAL A 110 -0.76 1.50 -8.78
C VAL A 110 -2.01 2.15 -8.17
N VAL A 111 -3.17 1.52 -8.31
CA VAL A 111 -4.45 2.01 -7.74
C VAL A 111 -4.33 2.17 -6.23
N TRP A 112 -3.82 1.18 -5.52
CA TRP A 112 -3.67 1.26 -4.06
C TRP A 112 -2.62 2.27 -3.62
N ILE A 113 -1.53 2.44 -4.37
CA ILE A 113 -0.53 3.47 -4.08
C ILE A 113 -1.13 4.87 -4.23
N CYS A 114 -1.76 5.14 -5.37
CA CYS A 114 -2.43 6.42 -5.61
C CYS A 114 -3.51 6.69 -4.57
N THR A 115 -4.28 5.67 -4.18
CA THR A 115 -5.32 5.79 -3.15
C THR A 115 -4.71 6.13 -1.79
N GLY A 116 -3.60 5.50 -1.40
CA GLY A 116 -2.93 5.79 -0.11
C GLY A 116 -2.41 7.23 -0.02
N ILE A 117 -1.74 7.69 -1.08
CA ILE A 117 -1.27 9.07 -1.18
C ILE A 117 -2.45 10.04 -1.15
N TRP A 118 -3.53 9.74 -1.87
CA TRP A 118 -4.74 10.55 -1.89
C TRP A 118 -5.42 10.62 -0.51
N VAL A 119 -5.56 9.50 0.20
CA VAL A 119 -6.10 9.47 1.57
C VAL A 119 -5.25 10.32 2.51
N LEU A 120 -3.93 10.19 2.45
CA LEU A 120 -3.01 10.99 3.28
C LEU A 120 -3.19 12.49 3.02
N TYR A 121 -3.23 12.90 1.75
CA TYR A 121 -3.53 14.27 1.36
C TYR A 121 -4.87 14.75 1.93
N ARG A 122 -5.93 13.94 1.83
CA ARG A 122 -7.28 14.27 2.32
C ARG A 122 -7.30 14.47 3.84
N ILE A 123 -6.57 13.65 4.59
CA ILE A 123 -6.45 13.75 6.05
C ILE A 123 -5.73 15.06 6.42
N VAL A 124 -4.56 15.31 5.82
CA VAL A 124 -3.77 16.53 6.09
C VAL A 124 -4.57 17.79 5.76
N ARG A 125 -5.24 17.83 4.59
CA ARG A 125 -6.09 18.96 4.22
C ARG A 125 -7.25 19.18 5.17
N GLY A 126 -7.92 18.10 5.59
CA GLY A 126 -9.01 18.18 6.56
C GLY A 126 -8.53 18.70 7.91
N TRP A 127 -7.35 18.28 8.36
CA TRP A 127 -6.75 18.73 9.61
C TRP A 127 -6.38 20.22 9.57
N MET A 128 -5.78 20.69 8.47
CA MET A 128 -5.47 22.12 8.29
C MET A 128 -6.73 22.98 8.28
N GLY A 129 -7.79 22.54 7.59
CA GLY A 129 -9.09 23.24 7.60
C GLY A 129 -9.71 23.32 8.99
N LEU A 130 -9.62 22.23 9.77
CA LEU A 130 -10.08 22.18 11.15
C LEU A 130 -9.31 23.16 12.05
N ALA A 131 -7.98 23.19 11.95
CA ALA A 131 -7.13 24.11 12.71
C ALA A 131 -7.46 25.58 12.43
N GLU A 132 -7.85 25.89 11.19
CA GLU A 132 -8.23 27.23 10.75
C GLU A 132 -9.74 27.53 10.94
N LYS A 133 -10.54 26.58 11.47
CA LYS A 133 -12.01 26.67 11.59
C LYS A 133 -12.72 26.97 10.25
N LYS A 134 -12.17 26.47 9.14
CA LYS A 134 -12.69 26.67 7.78
C LYS A 134 -13.43 25.46 7.29
N ALA A 135 -14.59 25.64 6.66
CA ALA A 135 -15.35 24.54 6.05
C ALA A 135 -14.55 23.80 4.96
N MET A 136 -14.83 22.51 4.81
CA MET A 136 -14.29 21.69 3.73
C MET A 136 -15.17 21.80 2.47
N PRO A 137 -14.59 21.67 1.27
CA PRO A 137 -15.36 21.58 0.03
C PRO A 137 -16.37 20.43 0.11
N LEU A 138 -17.64 20.73 -0.10
CA LEU A 138 -18.75 19.76 -0.06
C LEU A 138 -18.80 18.83 -1.28
#